data_AF-A0A399UBG5-F1
#
_entry.id   AF-A0A399UBG5-F1
#
_cell.length_a   1.000
_cell.length_b   1.000
_cell.length_c   1.000
_cell.angle_alpha   90.00
_cell.angle_beta   90.00
_cell.angle_gamma   90.00
#
_symmetry.space_group_name_H-M   'P 1'
#
loop_
_entity.id
_entity.type
_entity.pdbx_description
1 polymer ?
#
loop_
_entity_poly.entity_id
_entity_poly.type
_entity_poly.pdbx_seq_one_letter_code
_entity_poly.pdbx_strand_id
1 'polypeptide(L)'
;MSGVKHTPGPWVAERSVEEWGVSVIASNETGHISNPTRGQVCHVSVVAGASGDDPELAVANARLIASAPDLLEALIALVDRDLTYHGPCIVIPAKNHGDAISIVRRARNAIARARGEQSPDPSDTGAQP
;
A
#
# COMPACT_ATOMS: atom_id res chain seq x y z
N MET A 1 -12.68 12.15 19.82
CA MET A 1 -12.36 10.97 19.00
C MET A 1 -10.93 10.57 19.33
N SER A 2 -10.65 9.31 19.64
CA SER A 2 -9.29 8.86 19.98
C SER A 2 -8.37 9.14 18.79
N GLY A 3 -7.26 9.85 19.01
CA GLY A 3 -6.29 10.25 17.98
C GLY A 3 -5.44 9.10 17.42
N VAL A 4 -5.94 7.86 17.47
CA VAL A 4 -5.25 6.67 16.98
C VAL A 4 -5.58 6.51 15.50
N LYS A 5 -4.57 6.67 14.64
CA LYS A 5 -4.70 6.37 13.20
C LYS A 5 -5.01 4.87 13.02
N HIS A 6 -5.95 4.53 12.12
CA HIS A 6 -6.38 3.14 11.90
C HIS A 6 -5.24 2.22 11.42
N THR A 7 -4.28 2.74 10.67
CA THR A 7 -3.14 2.00 10.12
C THR A 7 -1.88 2.88 10.18
N PRO A 8 -1.23 3.03 11.34
CA PRO A 8 -0.04 3.87 11.46
C PRO A 8 1.13 3.17 10.75
N GLY A 9 1.37 3.58 9.49
CA GLY A 9 2.53 3.17 8.70
C GLY A 9 3.78 4.01 9.01
N PRO A 10 4.87 3.81 8.24
CA PRO A 10 4.97 2.89 7.10
C PRO A 10 5.14 1.43 7.53
N TRP A 11 4.64 0.49 6.72
CA TRP A 11 4.87 -0.94 6.90
C TRP A 11 5.69 -1.49 5.73
N VAL A 12 6.47 -2.54 5.96
CA VAL A 12 7.28 -3.22 4.94
C VAL A 12 7.04 -4.72 5.00
N ALA A 13 7.02 -5.38 3.84
CA ALA A 13 6.97 -6.84 3.75
C ALA A 13 8.39 -7.37 3.61
N GLU A 14 8.82 -8.22 4.54
CA GLU A 14 10.16 -8.80 4.58
C GLU A 14 10.05 -10.33 4.67
N ARG A 15 10.83 -11.04 3.87
CA ARG A 15 10.83 -12.50 3.89
C ARG A 15 11.56 -12.97 5.16
N SER A 16 10.88 -13.73 6.00
CA SER A 16 11.49 -14.32 7.20
C SER A 16 12.13 -15.65 6.85
N VAL A 17 13.46 -15.72 6.99
CA VAL A 17 14.23 -16.95 6.77
C VAL A 17 14.03 -17.93 7.94
N GLU A 18 13.78 -17.43 9.14
CA GLU A 18 13.64 -18.23 10.36
C GLU A 18 12.21 -18.75 10.59
N GLU A 19 11.18 -18.01 10.16
CA GLU A 19 9.77 -18.30 10.47
C GLU A 19 8.99 -18.95 9.31
N TRP A 20 9.66 -19.37 8.23
CA TRP A 20 9.03 -20.00 7.06
C TRP A 20 7.84 -19.18 6.52
N GLY A 21 8.06 -17.90 6.23
CA GLY A 21 6.98 -17.00 5.81
C GLY A 21 7.44 -15.59 5.42
N VAL A 22 6.49 -14.66 5.37
CA VAL A 22 6.73 -13.24 5.10
C VAL A 22 6.15 -12.42 6.25
N SER A 23 6.98 -11.62 6.90
CA SER A 23 6.59 -10.74 7.99
C SER A 23 6.27 -9.35 7.44
N VAL A 24 5.16 -8.78 7.89
CA VAL A 24 4.86 -7.37 7.70
C VAL A 24 5.25 -6.63 8.96
N ILE A 25 6.13 -5.64 8.82
CA ILE A 25 6.81 -4.99 9.94
C ILE A 25 6.59 -3.48 9.83
N ALA A 26 6.30 -2.82 10.95
CA ALA A 26 6.33 -1.37 11.04
C ALA A 26 7.77 -0.88 10.86
N SER A 27 7.93 0.13 10.02
CA SER A 27 9.20 0.79 9.73
C SER A 27 9.14 2.25 10.16
N ASN A 28 10.30 2.84 10.40
CA ASN A 28 10.44 4.27 10.57
C ASN A 28 11.43 4.83 9.54
N GLU A 29 11.62 6.15 9.53
CA GLU A 29 12.53 6.83 8.59
C GLU A 29 14.00 6.36 8.72
N THR A 30 14.38 5.75 9.84
CA THR A 30 15.74 5.24 10.09
C THR A 30 15.96 3.78 9.68
N GLY A 31 14.92 3.08 9.20
CA GLY A 31 15.01 1.70 8.72
C GLY A 31 14.11 0.71 9.46
N HIS A 32 14.51 -0.56 9.47
CA HIS A 32 13.74 -1.64 10.10
C HIS A 32 13.80 -1.48 11.61
N ILE A 33 12.64 -1.61 12.29
CA ILE A 33 12.63 -1.86 13.72
C ILE A 33 13.07 -3.31 13.88
N SER A 34 14.37 -3.53 13.97
CA SER A 34 15.08 -4.83 13.93
C SER A 34 14.77 -5.78 15.09
N ASN A 35 13.70 -5.53 15.84
CA ASN A 35 13.18 -6.45 16.84
C ASN A 35 11.78 -6.96 16.45
N PRO A 36 11.63 -8.22 16.01
CA PRO A 36 10.35 -8.78 15.59
C PRO A 36 9.26 -8.73 16.67
N THR A 37 9.61 -8.70 17.97
CA THR A 37 8.60 -8.58 19.04
C THR A 37 8.06 -7.17 19.27
N ARG A 38 8.64 -6.12 18.67
CA ARG A 38 8.17 -4.73 18.83
C ARG A 38 7.70 -4.06 17.54
N GLY A 39 8.05 -4.61 16.38
CA GLY A 39 7.69 -4.03 15.08
C GLY A 39 6.76 -4.91 14.22
N GLN A 40 6.56 -6.19 14.54
CA GLN A 40 5.75 -7.06 13.70
C GLN A 40 4.28 -6.67 13.74
N VAL A 41 3.71 -6.40 12.57
CA VAL A 41 2.29 -6.08 12.37
C VAL A 41 1.52 -7.36 12.08
N CYS A 42 2.05 -8.22 11.22
CA CYS A 42 1.53 -9.56 10.98
C CYS A 42 2.61 -10.51 10.43
N HIS A 43 2.32 -11.81 10.45
CA HIS A 43 3.11 -12.85 9.80
C HIS A 43 2.22 -13.61 8.81
N VAL A 44 2.67 -13.74 7.57
CA VAL A 44 2.03 -14.54 6.53
C VAL A 44 2.83 -15.83 6.40
N SER A 45 2.29 -16.91 6.99
CA SER A 45 2.98 -18.20 7.08
C SER A 45 2.90 -18.99 5.77
N VAL A 46 3.97 -19.74 5.50
CA VAL A 46 4.04 -20.79 4.48
C VAL A 46 4.33 -22.09 5.24
N VAL A 47 3.30 -22.77 5.74
CA VAL A 47 3.48 -23.99 6.54
C VAL A 47 3.76 -25.16 5.60
N ALA A 48 5.04 -25.54 5.49
CA ALA A 48 5.45 -26.70 4.73
C ALA A 48 4.67 -27.96 5.18
N GLY A 49 3.71 -28.40 4.36
CA GLY A 49 2.89 -29.59 4.61
C GLY A 49 1.38 -29.36 4.55
N ALA A 50 0.90 -28.12 4.55
CA ALA A 50 -0.49 -27.83 4.18
C ALA A 50 -0.61 -27.88 2.64
N SER A 51 -1.37 -28.84 2.12
CA SER A 51 -1.66 -28.93 0.68
C SER A 51 -2.36 -27.65 0.22
N GLY A 52 -1.63 -26.75 -0.44
CA GLY A 52 -2.16 -25.46 -0.91
C GLY A 52 -1.22 -24.26 -0.70
N ASP A 53 -0.10 -24.44 -0.02
CA ASP A 53 0.80 -23.33 0.30
C ASP A 53 1.68 -22.91 -0.88
N ASP A 54 1.32 -21.77 -1.49
CA ASP A 54 2.08 -21.09 -2.52
C ASP A 54 2.91 -19.93 -1.90
N PRO A 55 4.26 -20.05 -1.85
CA PRO A 55 5.12 -19.01 -1.34
C PRO A 55 4.95 -17.66 -2.07
N GLU A 56 4.57 -17.67 -3.35
CA GLU A 56 4.33 -16.44 -4.12
C GLU A 56 3.04 -15.75 -3.67
N LEU A 57 1.98 -16.52 -3.37
CA LEU A 57 0.75 -16.01 -2.79
C LEU A 57 0.99 -15.36 -1.42
N ALA A 58 1.82 -15.98 -0.57
CA ALA A 58 2.19 -15.40 0.73
C ALA A 58 2.91 -14.05 0.57
N VAL A 59 3.82 -13.95 -0.40
CA VAL A 59 4.51 -12.69 -0.73
C VAL A 59 3.53 -11.64 -1.25
N ALA A 60 2.62 -12.01 -2.15
CA ALA A 60 1.61 -11.11 -2.68
C ALA A 60 0.68 -10.57 -1.58
N ASN A 61 0.20 -11.45 -0.70
CA ASN A 61 -0.62 -11.06 0.45
C ASN A 61 0.11 -10.12 1.40
N ALA A 62 1.38 -10.40 1.70
CA ALA A 62 2.18 -9.53 2.56
C ALA A 62 2.39 -8.14 1.96
N ARG A 63 2.61 -8.03 0.63
CA ARG A 63 2.71 -6.73 -0.07
C ARG A 63 1.41 -5.93 -0.01
N LEU A 64 0.27 -6.60 -0.21
CA LEU A 64 -1.04 -5.98 -0.10
C LEU A 64 -1.27 -5.43 1.32
N ILE A 65 -0.99 -6.24 2.35
CA ILE A 65 -1.13 -5.82 3.76
C ILE A 65 -0.19 -4.65 4.07
N ALA A 66 1.09 -4.74 3.69
CA ALA A 66 2.07 -3.68 3.92
C ALA A 66 1.70 -2.35 3.24
N SER A 67 0.90 -2.39 2.18
CA SER A 67 0.44 -1.20 1.45
C SER A 67 -0.85 -0.60 2.03
N ALA A 68 -1.47 -1.21 3.04
CA ALA A 68 -2.75 -0.76 3.59
C ALA A 68 -2.74 0.70 4.10
N PRO A 69 -1.69 1.21 4.77
CA PRO A 69 -1.65 2.63 5.15
C PRO A 69 -1.72 3.57 3.94
N ASP A 70 -0.95 3.30 2.90
CA ASP A 70 -0.88 4.13 1.69
C ASP A 70 -2.19 4.05 0.90
N LEU A 71 -2.78 2.85 0.81
CA LEU A 71 -4.08 2.62 0.16
C LEU A 71 -5.20 3.35 0.90
N LEU A 72 -5.23 3.31 2.24
CA LEU A 72 -6.22 4.03 3.03
C LEU A 72 -6.09 5.54 2.84
N GLU A 73 -4.88 6.09 2.92
CA GLU A 73 -4.66 7.52 2.69
C GLU A 73 -5.06 7.95 1.28
N ALA A 74 -4.74 7.14 0.26
CA ALA A 74 -5.12 7.42 -1.12
C ALA A 74 -6.65 7.39 -1.32
N LEU A 75 -7.34 6.42 -0.72
CA LEU A 75 -8.80 6.33 -0.79
C LEU A 75 -9.47 7.51 -0.10
N ILE A 76 -9.04 7.87 1.12
CA ILE A 76 -9.54 9.06 1.83
C ILE A 76 -9.35 10.30 0.96
N ALA A 77 -8.17 10.49 0.37
CA ALA A 77 -7.90 11.65 -0.49
C ALA A 77 -8.82 11.74 -1.73
N LEU A 78 -9.33 10.60 -2.22
CA LEU A 78 -10.26 10.52 -3.35
C LEU A 78 -11.72 10.74 -2.93
N VAL A 79 -12.15 10.17 -1.79
CA VAL A 79 -13.58 10.11 -1.41
C VAL A 79 -14.01 11.14 -0.38
N ASP A 80 -13.08 11.75 0.37
CA ASP A 80 -13.35 12.79 1.38
C ASP A 80 -13.51 14.18 0.73
N ARG A 81 -14.16 14.22 -0.43
CA ARG A 81 -14.38 15.41 -1.26
C ARG A 81 -15.81 15.38 -1.78
N ASP A 82 -16.37 16.55 -2.09
CA ASP A 82 -17.71 16.64 -2.68
C ASP A 82 -17.70 16.10 -4.11
N LEU A 83 -18.03 14.82 -4.25
CA LEU A 83 -18.09 14.14 -5.54
C LEU A 83 -19.32 14.58 -6.33
N THR A 84 -19.15 14.79 -7.64
CA THR A 84 -20.28 15.00 -8.54
C THR A 84 -20.35 13.91 -9.61
N TYR A 85 -21.57 13.59 -10.02
CA TYR A 85 -21.83 12.63 -11.09
C TYR A 85 -22.13 13.38 -12.40
N HIS A 86 -21.39 13.06 -13.46
CA HIS A 86 -21.54 13.66 -14.79
C HIS A 86 -21.59 12.56 -15.85
N GLY A 87 -22.76 11.94 -16.03
CA GLY A 87 -22.96 10.86 -17.01
C GLY A 87 -22.09 9.64 -16.69
N PRO A 88 -21.25 9.13 -17.60
CA PRO A 88 -20.39 7.97 -17.29
C PRO A 88 -19.25 8.29 -16.31
N CYS A 89 -19.11 9.54 -15.86
CA CYS A 89 -17.98 10.00 -15.06
C CYS A 89 -18.36 10.35 -13.62
N ILE A 90 -17.51 9.95 -12.68
CA ILE A 90 -17.45 10.54 -11.33
C ILE A 90 -16.37 11.62 -11.37
N VAL A 91 -16.71 12.85 -11.00
CA VAL A 91 -15.78 13.98 -10.97
C VAL A 91 -15.34 14.22 -9.54
N ILE A 92 -14.03 14.11 -9.34
CA ILE A 92 -13.37 14.37 -8.06
C ILE A 92 -12.77 15.78 -8.13
N PRO A 93 -13.26 16.75 -7.35
CA PRO A 93 -12.73 18.11 -7.41
C PRO A 93 -11.29 18.15 -6.89
N ALA A 94 -10.43 18.88 -7.59
CA ALA A 94 -9.05 19.14 -7.19
C ALA A 94 -8.82 20.64 -7.00
N LYS A 95 -7.94 21.01 -6.07
CA LYS A 95 -7.64 22.43 -5.78
C LYS A 95 -7.00 23.14 -6.98
N ASN A 96 -6.19 22.41 -7.74
CA ASN A 96 -5.53 22.84 -8.96
C ASN A 96 -5.02 21.60 -9.72
N HIS A 97 -4.42 21.81 -10.90
CA HIS A 97 -3.89 20.73 -11.73
C HIS A 97 -2.83 19.88 -11.00
N GLY A 98 -1.96 20.48 -10.21
CA GLY A 98 -0.94 19.77 -9.44
C GLY A 98 -1.53 18.88 -8.34
N ASP A 99 -2.58 19.33 -7.66
CA ASP A 99 -3.34 18.51 -6.71
C ASP A 99 -3.96 17.29 -7.39
N ALA A 100 -4.58 17.48 -8.57
CA ALA A 100 -5.15 16.38 -9.36
C ALA A 100 -4.10 15.32 -9.72
N ILE A 101 -2.96 15.74 -10.25
CA ILE A 101 -1.84 14.83 -10.56
C ILE A 101 -1.35 14.11 -9.31
N SER A 102 -1.20 14.84 -8.20
CA SER A 102 -0.69 14.30 -6.95
C SER A 102 -1.58 13.20 -6.37
N ILE A 103 -2.90 13.41 -6.32
CA ILE A 103 -3.87 12.43 -5.80
C ILE A 103 -3.82 11.14 -6.62
N VAL A 104 -3.89 11.27 -7.95
CA VAL A 104 -3.86 10.10 -8.86
C VAL A 104 -2.53 9.38 -8.75
N ARG A 105 -1.42 10.11 -8.67
CA ARG A 105 -0.08 9.52 -8.51
C ARG A 105 0.05 8.76 -7.19
N ARG A 106 -0.44 9.31 -6.07
CA ARG A 106 -0.43 8.62 -4.77
C ARG A 106 -1.24 7.33 -4.83
N ALA A 107 -2.44 7.36 -5.41
CA ALA A 107 -3.27 6.17 -5.58
C ALA A 107 -2.58 5.11 -6.46
N ARG A 108 -1.99 5.50 -7.60
CA ARG A 108 -1.25 4.59 -8.47
C ARG A 108 -0.05 3.96 -7.78
N ASN A 109 0.73 4.75 -7.04
CA ASN A 109 1.90 4.24 -6.31
C ASN A 109 1.49 3.25 -5.21
N ALA A 110 0.41 3.54 -4.47
CA ALA A 110 -0.11 2.62 -3.46
C ALA A 110 -0.58 1.28 -4.08
N ILE A 111 -1.25 1.34 -5.24
CA ILE A 111 -1.66 0.14 -6.00
C ILE A 111 -0.45 -0.63 -6.53
N ALA A 112 0.53 0.05 -7.12
CA ALA A 112 1.75 -0.58 -7.63
C ALA A 112 2.48 -1.31 -6.51
N ARG A 113 2.64 -0.67 -5.35
CA ARG A 113 3.23 -1.28 -4.16
C ARG A 113 2.46 -2.52 -3.71
N ALA A 114 1.12 -2.45 -3.67
CA ALA A 114 0.27 -3.57 -3.29
C ALA A 114 0.41 -4.77 -4.25
N ARG A 115 0.61 -4.50 -5.54
CA ARG A 115 0.84 -5.52 -6.57
C ARG A 115 2.29 -6.01 -6.63
N GLY A 116 3.22 -5.30 -6.00
CA GLY A 116 4.66 -5.54 -6.13
C GLY A 116 5.25 -5.09 -7.46
N GLU A 117 4.59 -4.15 -8.13
CA GLU A 117 5.07 -3.48 -9.34
C GLU A 117 6.03 -2.34 -8.96
N GLN A 118 6.96 -1.99 -9.85
CA GLN A 118 7.72 -0.74 -9.69
C GLN A 118 6.74 0.44 -9.83
N SER A 119 6.82 1.43 -8.93
CA SER A 119 6.00 2.65 -9.05
C SER A 119 6.15 3.23 -10.46
N PRO A 120 5.06 3.66 -11.11
CA PRO A 120 5.13 4.26 -12.43
C PRO A 120 6.11 5.44 -12.43
N ASP A 121 7.06 5.41 -13.36
CA ASP A 121 8.10 6.41 -13.51
C ASP A 121 7.45 7.80 -13.72
N PRO A 122 7.86 8.84 -12.97
CA PRO A 122 7.34 10.19 -13.13
C PRO A 122 7.55 10.79 -14.53
N SER A 123 8.36 10.18 -15.40
CA SER A 123 8.56 10.58 -16.80
C SER A 123 7.51 10.04 -17.77
N ASP A 124 6.66 9.08 -17.35
CA ASP A 124 5.60 8.53 -18.19
C ASP A 124 4.33 9.38 -18.10
N THR A 125 4.47 10.67 -18.40
CA THR A 125 3.35 11.48 -18.85
C THR A 125 3.04 11.03 -20.27
N GLY A 126 2.07 10.13 -20.40
CA GLY A 126 1.42 9.79 -21.67
C GLY A 126 0.80 11.02 -22.31
N ALA A 127 1.64 11.87 -22.89
CA ALA A 127 1.28 12.79 -23.95
C ALA A 127 1.28 11.95 -25.22
N GLN A 128 0.12 11.42 -25.57
CA GLN A 128 -0.14 11.06 -26.96
C GLN A 128 -0.65 12.28 -27.73
N PRO A 129 -0.28 12.40 -29.02
CA PRO A 129 -0.41 13.60 -29.85
C PRO A 129 -1.85 14.03 -30.14
#